data_AF-A0A359MMW7-F1
#
_entry.id   AF-A0A359MMW7-F1
#
_cell.length_a   1.000
_cell.length_b   1.000
_cell.length_c   1.000
_cell.angle_alpha   90.00
_cell.angle_beta   90.00
_cell.angle_gamma   90.00
#
_symmetry.space_group_name_H-M   'P 1'
#
loop_
_entity.id
_entity.type
_entity.pdbx_description
1 polymer ?
#
loop_
_entity_poly.entity_id
_entity_poly.type
_entity_poly.pdbx_seq_one_letter_code
_entity_poly.pdbx_strand_id
1 'polypeptide(L)'
;MKKENPTYDKFASNDRELVEKYSFDKGIHSKNGVELMLEEVDYIVKRREKDTCCREENQLAIDIRCEYPTELRVDKLLSDTLHLSRSKIKSMDQKHLICEKTGNHPLKSRVKNGMSFTITIM
;
A
#
# COMPACT_ATOMS: atom_id res chain seq x y z
N MET A 1 -21.32 -31.18 22.91
CA MET A 1 -20.44 -31.00 21.74
C MET A 1 -19.82 -29.61 21.85
N LYS A 2 -18.50 -29.51 22.07
CA LYS A 2 -17.79 -28.23 21.94
C LYS A 2 -17.89 -27.83 20.47
N LYS A 3 -18.38 -26.63 20.16
CA LYS A 3 -18.32 -26.09 18.81
C LYS A 3 -16.85 -25.94 18.47
N GLU A 4 -16.34 -26.75 17.53
CA GLU A 4 -15.05 -26.50 16.91
C GLU A 4 -15.11 -25.09 16.33
N ASN A 5 -14.27 -24.20 16.86
CA ASN A 5 -14.11 -22.88 16.30
C ASN A 5 -13.07 -23.07 15.19
N PRO A 6 -13.44 -22.99 13.89
CA PRO A 6 -12.49 -23.22 12.79
C PRO A 6 -11.31 -22.22 12.80
N THR A 7 -11.43 -21.14 13.56
CA THR A 7 -10.34 -20.18 13.80
C THR A 7 -9.32 -20.71 14.80
N TYR A 8 -9.76 -21.49 15.79
CA TYR A 8 -8.89 -22.07 16.81
C TYR A 8 -7.91 -23.07 16.22
N ASP A 9 -8.38 -23.98 15.35
CA ASP A 9 -7.52 -24.98 14.73
C ASP A 9 -6.46 -24.34 13.83
N LYS A 10 -6.84 -23.26 13.12
CA LYS A 10 -5.90 -22.46 12.31
C LYS A 10 -4.86 -21.72 13.14
N PHE A 11 -5.24 -21.20 14.31
CA PHE A 11 -4.25 -20.65 15.25
C PHE A 11 -3.34 -21.75 15.80
N ALA A 12 -3.89 -22.90 16.16
CA ALA A 12 -3.12 -24.03 16.67
C ALA A 12 -2.14 -24.59 15.62
N SER A 13 -2.49 -24.51 14.34
CA SER A 13 -1.62 -24.92 13.22
C SER A 13 -0.67 -23.81 12.75
N ASN A 14 -0.65 -22.64 13.39
CA ASN A 14 0.11 -21.45 12.94
C ASN A 14 -0.14 -21.09 11.47
N ASP A 15 -1.41 -21.11 11.05
CA ASP A 15 -1.80 -20.70 9.70
C ASP A 15 -1.30 -19.28 9.41
N ARG A 16 -0.39 -19.15 8.44
CA ARG A 16 0.33 -17.89 8.16
C ARG A 16 -0.63 -16.75 7.83
N GLU A 17 -1.62 -17.01 6.98
CA GLU A 17 -2.57 -15.98 6.54
C GLU A 17 -3.42 -15.48 7.71
N LEU A 18 -3.88 -16.40 8.57
CA LEU A 18 -4.62 -16.03 9.77
C LEU A 18 -3.77 -15.20 10.73
N VAL A 19 -2.52 -15.63 10.98
CA VAL A 19 -1.59 -14.92 11.86
C VAL A 19 -1.36 -13.50 11.34
N GLU A 20 -0.99 -13.34 10.06
CA GLU A 20 -0.75 -12.01 9.48
C GLU A 20 -2.00 -11.12 9.54
N LYS A 21 -3.17 -11.66 9.21
CA LYS A 21 -4.43 -10.92 9.29
C LYS A 21 -4.69 -10.37 10.69
N TYR A 22 -4.54 -11.19 11.72
CA TYR A 22 -4.76 -10.76 13.10
C TYR A 22 -3.65 -9.84 13.62
N SER A 23 -2.39 -10.09 13.24
CA SER A 23 -1.27 -9.24 13.60
C SER A 23 -1.46 -7.79 13.13
N PHE A 24 -2.04 -7.58 11.95
CA PHE A 24 -2.22 -6.25 11.37
C PHE A 24 -3.66 -5.69 11.46
N ASP A 25 -4.58 -6.36 12.16
CA ASP A 25 -5.95 -5.88 12.33
C ASP A 25 -6.03 -4.79 13.41
N LYS A 26 -5.97 -3.53 12.97
CA LYS A 26 -6.10 -2.35 13.85
C LYS A 26 -7.41 -2.35 14.66
N GLY A 27 -8.50 -2.90 14.11
CA GLY A 27 -9.78 -2.95 14.79
C GLY A 27 -9.77 -3.90 15.98
N ILE A 28 -9.12 -5.06 15.84
CA ILE A 28 -8.94 -6.01 16.93
C ILE A 28 -8.05 -5.40 18.02
N HIS A 29 -6.90 -4.82 17.65
CA HIS A 29 -5.97 -4.21 18.61
C HIS A 29 -6.63 -3.08 19.40
N SER A 30 -7.28 -2.14 18.69
CA SER A 30 -7.96 -1.01 19.31
C SER A 30 -9.05 -1.44 20.30
N LYS A 31 -9.84 -2.47 19.97
CA LYS A 31 -10.87 -3.02 20.88
C LYS A 31 -10.30 -3.62 22.16
N ASN A 32 -9.05 -4.09 22.12
CA ASN A 32 -8.35 -4.69 23.25
C ASN A 32 -7.42 -3.69 23.97
N GLY A 33 -7.48 -2.40 23.63
CA GLY A 33 -6.60 -1.38 24.22
C GLY A 33 -5.13 -1.52 23.83
N VAL A 34 -4.85 -2.22 22.74
CA VAL A 34 -3.50 -2.41 22.19
C VAL A 34 -3.30 -1.44 21.04
N GLU A 35 -2.14 -0.77 21.04
CA GLU A 35 -1.72 0.09 19.93
C GLU A 35 -0.80 -0.68 18.99
N LEU A 36 -1.09 -0.62 17.68
CA LEU A 36 -0.28 -1.26 16.66
C LEU A 36 0.82 -0.30 16.19
N MET A 37 2.06 -0.56 16.63
CA MET A 37 3.25 0.18 16.20
C MET A 37 3.73 -0.33 14.83
N LEU A 38 3.64 0.52 13.81
CA LEU A 38 4.00 0.19 12.42
C LEU A 38 5.24 0.95 11.92
N GLU A 39 5.83 1.78 12.76
CA GLU A 39 6.90 2.71 12.40
C GLU A 39 8.20 1.99 12.02
N GLU A 40 8.45 0.84 12.65
CA GLU A 40 9.63 0.00 12.44
C GLU A 40 9.38 -1.17 11.48
N VAL A 41 8.19 -1.26 10.88
CA VAL A 41 7.84 -2.35 9.98
C VAL A 41 8.49 -2.13 8.62
N ASP A 42 9.44 -3.00 8.29
CA ASP A 42 10.05 -3.05 6.97
C ASP A 42 9.04 -3.42 5.88
N TYR A 43 9.32 -3.00 4.65
CA TYR A 43 8.48 -3.29 3.49
C TYR A 43 9.30 -3.76 2.30
N ILE A 44 8.66 -4.54 1.44
CA ILE A 44 9.19 -4.96 0.15
C ILE A 44 8.21 -4.53 -0.93
N VAL A 45 8.70 -3.82 -1.95
CA VAL A 45 7.90 -3.43 -3.11
C VAL A 45 8.02 -4.51 -4.18
N LYS A 46 6.94 -5.24 -4.44
CA LYS A 46 6.85 -6.18 -5.55
C LYS A 46 6.22 -5.50 -6.75
N ARG A 47 6.97 -5.38 -7.86
CA ARG A 47 6.48 -4.79 -9.11
C ARG A 47 5.90 -5.88 -10.01
N ARG A 48 4.78 -5.59 -10.64
CA ARG A 48 4.17 -6.44 -11.66
C ARG A 48 3.65 -5.54 -12.77
N GLU A 49 4.09 -5.81 -13.99
CA GLU A 49 3.53 -5.16 -15.17
C GLU A 49 2.10 -5.67 -15.38
N LYS A 50 1.20 -4.75 -15.67
CA LYS A 50 -0.19 -5.06 -16.00
C LYS A 50 -0.29 -5.05 -17.51
N ASP A 51 -0.73 -6.16 -18.08
CA ASP A 51 -0.99 -6.23 -19.51
C ASP A 51 -2.28 -5.43 -19.79
N THR A 52 -2.13 -4.26 -20.39
CA THR A 52 -3.25 -3.36 -20.70
C THR A 52 -3.34 -3.14 -22.19
N CYS A 53 -4.52 -3.36 -22.76
CA CYS A 53 -4.81 -3.14 -24.17
C CYS A 53 -4.66 -1.67 -24.60
N CYS A 54 -4.74 -0.74 -23.65
CA CYS A 54 -4.56 0.69 -23.87
C CYS A 54 -3.27 1.13 -23.18
N ARG A 55 -2.19 1.30 -23.95
CA ARG A 55 -0.93 1.88 -23.48
C ARG A 55 -0.80 3.25 -24.11
N GLU A 56 -0.86 4.30 -23.31
CA GLU A 56 -0.53 5.65 -23.78
C GLU A 56 0.99 5.81 -23.73
N GLU A 57 1.61 6.18 -24.86
CA GLU A 57 3.08 6.21 -25.00
C GLU A 57 3.78 7.12 -23.98
N ASN A 58 3.10 8.17 -23.53
CA ASN A 58 3.64 9.19 -22.62
C ASN A 58 3.06 9.11 -21.20
N GLN A 59 2.39 8.02 -20.83
CA GLN A 59 1.85 7.85 -19.49
C GLN A 59 2.26 6.52 -18.85
N LEU A 60 2.57 6.61 -17.56
CA LEU A 60 2.79 5.47 -16.69
C LEU A 60 1.63 5.38 -15.69
N ALA A 61 0.84 4.33 -15.80
CA ALA A 61 -0.20 3.99 -14.83
C ALA A 61 0.38 3.10 -13.72
N ILE A 62 0.15 3.47 -12.46
CA ILE A 62 0.60 2.74 -11.27
C ILE A 62 -0.62 2.42 -10.41
N ASP A 63 -0.90 1.13 -10.23
CA ASP A 63 -1.90 0.62 -9.28
C ASP A 63 -1.20 0.08 -8.03
N ILE A 64 -1.59 0.54 -6.85
CA ILE A 64 -1.06 0.09 -5.57
C ILE A 64 -1.97 -0.96 -4.93
N ARG A 65 -1.39 -2.12 -4.60
CA ARG A 65 -2.00 -3.13 -3.73
C ARG A 65 -1.21 -3.25 -2.43
N CYS A 66 -1.90 -3.13 -1.31
CA CYS A 66 -1.31 -3.17 0.02
C CYS A 66 -2.31 -3.82 0.98
N GLU A 67 -2.13 -5.10 1.26
CA GLU A 67 -3.10 -5.89 2.03
C GLU A 67 -3.18 -5.47 3.51
N TYR A 68 -2.08 -4.93 4.04
CA TYR A 68 -1.95 -4.55 5.43
C TYR A 68 -1.70 -3.04 5.58
N PRO A 69 -2.12 -2.42 6.70
CA PRO A 69 -1.81 -1.03 6.97
C PRO A 69 -0.30 -0.79 7.02
N THR A 70 0.12 0.38 6.51
CA THR A 70 1.52 0.80 6.52
C THR A 70 1.64 2.28 6.82
N GLU A 71 2.76 2.65 7.43
CA GLU A 71 3.18 4.05 7.64
C GLU A 71 3.96 4.60 6.43
N LEU A 72 4.19 3.79 5.40
CA LEU A 72 4.87 4.19 4.18
C LEU A 72 4.13 5.36 3.52
N ARG A 73 4.86 6.43 3.22
CA ARG A 73 4.34 7.60 2.50
C ARG A 73 4.39 7.39 0.99
N VAL A 74 3.40 7.93 0.28
CA VAL A 74 3.32 7.83 -1.19
C VAL A 74 4.54 8.45 -1.86
N ASP A 75 5.00 9.63 -1.41
CA ASP A 75 6.19 10.28 -1.96
C ASP A 75 7.47 9.42 -1.85
N LYS A 76 7.65 8.71 -0.73
CA LYS A 76 8.76 7.77 -0.54
C LYS A 76 8.61 6.55 -1.44
N LEU A 77 7.42 5.95 -1.50
CA LEU A 77 7.15 4.81 -2.37
C LEU A 77 7.46 5.13 -3.83
N LEU A 78 6.99 6.28 -4.34
CA LEU A 78 7.24 6.70 -5.72
C LEU A 78 8.72 7.02 -5.97
N SER A 79 9.38 7.66 -5.00
CA SER A 79 10.82 7.93 -5.04
C SER A 79 11.62 6.64 -5.22
N ASP A 80 11.38 5.65 -4.35
CA ASP A 80 12.07 4.36 -4.38
C ASP A 80 11.72 3.55 -5.65
N THR A 81 10.47 3.67 -6.11
CA THR A 81 9.97 2.93 -7.27
C THR A 81 10.51 3.49 -8.58
N LEU A 82 10.54 4.81 -8.73
CA LEU A 82 10.97 5.47 -9.96
C LEU A 82 12.46 5.79 -9.97
N HIS A 83 13.19 5.51 -8.88
CA HIS A 83 14.59 5.88 -8.69
C HIS A 83 14.83 7.39 -8.86
N LEU A 84 13.87 8.20 -8.41
CA LEU A 84 13.92 9.65 -8.44
C LEU A 84 14.02 10.20 -7.02
N SER A 85 14.65 11.35 -6.84
CA SER A 85 14.65 11.99 -5.53
C SER A 85 13.24 12.42 -5.12
N ARG A 86 12.95 12.43 -3.81
CA ARG A 86 11.67 12.95 -3.28
C ARG A 86 11.39 14.39 -3.71
N SER A 87 12.43 15.21 -3.84
CA SER A 87 12.31 16.58 -4.36
C SER A 87 11.86 16.61 -5.82
N LYS A 88 12.34 15.66 -6.65
CA LYS A 88 11.91 15.50 -8.03
C LYS A 88 10.44 15.05 -8.10
N ILE A 89 10.04 14.07 -7.30
CA ILE A 89 8.64 13.63 -7.19
C ILE A 89 7.73 14.81 -6.83
N LYS A 90 8.12 15.59 -5.82
CA LYS A 90 7.37 16.79 -5.42
C LYS A 90 7.29 17.84 -6.53
N SER A 91 8.38 18.06 -7.26
CA SER A 91 8.39 18.98 -8.41
C SER A 91 7.49 18.48 -9.55
N MET A 92 7.40 17.17 -9.78
CA MET A 92 6.51 16.59 -10.78
C MET A 92 5.03 16.77 -10.39
N ASP A 93 4.69 16.54 -9.12
CA ASP A 93 3.34 16.79 -8.60
C ASP A 93 2.96 18.28 -8.68
N GLN A 94 3.89 19.19 -8.35
CA GLN A 94 3.68 20.64 -8.54
C GLN A 94 3.44 21.05 -9.99
N LYS A 95 3.93 20.27 -10.95
CA LYS A 95 3.72 20.46 -12.39
C LYS A 95 2.48 19.70 -12.91
N HIS A 96 1.69 19.10 -12.02
CA HIS A 96 0.54 18.26 -12.35
C HIS A 96 0.90 17.07 -13.26
N LEU A 97 2.13 16.57 -13.16
CA LEU A 97 2.58 15.38 -13.88
C LEU A 97 2.22 14.08 -13.15
N ILE A 98 1.77 14.16 -11.89
CA ILE A 98 1.31 13.03 -11.09
C ILE A 98 -0.15 13.30 -10.72
N CYS A 99 -1.05 12.44 -11.18
CA CYS A 99 -2.48 12.57 -10.93
C CYS A 99 -3.00 11.30 -10.25
N GLU A 100 -3.66 11.44 -9.09
CA GLU A 100 -4.43 10.34 -8.51
C GLU A 100 -5.79 10.26 -9.20
N LYS A 101 -6.24 9.04 -9.53
CA LYS A 101 -7.52 8.83 -10.23
C LYS A 101 -8.74 9.36 -9.43
N THR A 102 -8.64 9.44 -8.11
CA THR A 102 -9.69 9.93 -7.20
C THR A 102 -9.66 11.44 -6.94
N GLY A 103 -8.72 12.18 -7.53
CA GLY A 103 -8.69 13.65 -7.50
C GLY A 103 -8.10 14.29 -6.24
N ASN A 104 -7.61 13.52 -5.27
CA ASN A 104 -6.82 14.06 -4.16
C ASN A 104 -5.33 14.02 -4.51
N HIS A 105 -4.51 14.86 -3.86
CA HIS A 105 -3.05 14.86 -4.01
C HIS A 105 -2.38 14.18 -2.80
N PRO A 106 -2.35 12.84 -2.72
CA PRO A 106 -1.94 12.08 -1.54
C PRO A 106 -0.42 11.95 -1.38
N LEU A 107 0.43 12.73 -2.06
CA LEU A 107 1.89 12.52 -1.97
C LEU A 107 2.40 12.52 -0.52
N LYS A 108 1.78 13.32 0.35
CA LYS A 108 2.11 13.36 1.78
C LYS A 108 1.34 12.35 2.64
N SER A 109 0.33 11.69 2.08
CA SER A 109 -0.45 10.69 2.81
C SER A 109 0.27 9.35 2.86
N ARG A 110 -0.24 8.49 3.74
CA ARG A 110 0.15 7.08 3.82
C ARG A 110 -0.39 6.33 2.61
N VAL A 111 0.35 5.32 2.19
CA VAL A 111 -0.05 4.37 1.16
C VAL A 111 -1.28 3.60 1.64
N LYS A 112 -2.26 3.45 0.76
CA LYS A 112 -3.48 2.68 1.01
C LYS A 112 -3.71 1.70 -0.13
N ASN A 113 -4.37 0.59 0.20
CA ASN A 113 -4.82 -0.36 -0.81
C ASN A 113 -5.75 0.31 -1.83
N GLY A 114 -5.53 0.05 -3.11
CA GLY A 114 -6.41 0.53 -4.18
C GLY A 114 -6.14 1.96 -4.64
N MET A 115 -5.06 2.60 -4.18
CA MET A 115 -4.59 3.85 -4.78
C MET A 115 -4.12 3.63 -6.21
N SER A 116 -4.45 4.55 -7.12
CA SER A 116 -4.03 4.51 -8.52
C SER A 116 -3.56 5.89 -8.98
N PHE A 117 -2.41 5.91 -9.66
CA PHE A 117 -1.75 7.11 -10.16
C PHE A 117 -1.51 7.01 -11.66
N THR A 118 -1.64 8.14 -12.34
CA THR A 118 -1.13 8.34 -13.70
C THR A 118 0.02 9.33 -13.63
N ILE A 119 1.15 8.97 -14.23
CA ILE A 119 2.33 9.82 -14.32
C ILE A 119 2.59 10.15 -15.79
N THR A 120 2.60 11.43 -16.13
CA THR A 120 2.95 11.89 -17.47
C THR A 120 4.45 12.00 -17.61
N ILE A 121 5.02 11.30 -18.59
CA ILE A 121 6.42 11.33 -18.96
C ILE A 121 6.55 12.33 -20.13
N MET A 122 7.43 13.32 -19.99
CA MET A 122 7.77 14.29 -21.04
C MET A 122 8.96 13.83 -21.85
#